data_AF-A0A497FQ74-F1
#
_entry.id   AF-A0A497FQ74-F1
#
_cell.length_a   1.000
_cell.length_b   1.000
_cell.length_c   1.000
_cell.angle_alpha   90.00
_cell.angle_beta   90.00
_cell.angle_gamma   90.00
#
_symmetry.space_group_name_H-M   'P 1'
#
loop_
_entity.id
_entity.type
_entity.pdbx_description
1 polymer ?
#
loop_
_entity_poly.entity_id
_entity_poly.type
_entity_poly.pdbx_seq_one_letter_code
_entity_poly.pdbx_strand_id
1 'polypeptide(L)'
;MPIFLKISEWIKSENEALPLYILLASSPLPPLTTLYKLKNMGRLDYVKNLDSIFEKEASDNYSNRFKKVLRAAYESQISGDREILVRSFEQELKDIEVSLELADYNISQFYQFISVFTTLMPSIIASVLFFTNGEAALVSLIAFALLALPVSFAGLTIYPLEMHLPLRCKKKFFLAFLLPVGYVILKYIGFDKPALASLILSLPLSLSLYLDIRKLKDVLEEALILVRKAASCPFNIFKCLGIDDPDYLLSEKWYGVAAASTTALYFLILYSGSKVGEYIRRLENFVNRYYEAFKKLRSKTLVMLVYAFIEAGAVALIYGIILVILRYFSSLPTFGYAGVYIPSSSIIWRLEESLDIVLALNAISLSISTSSSREGNPLYSFLYLPFISSLMLIAFDLALIITPNLLGVGI
;
A
#
# COMPACT_ATOMS: atom_id res chain seq x y z
N MET A 1 -24.01 -17.31 -7.47
CA MET A 1 -22.55 -17.12 -7.69
C MET A 1 -21.93 -16.68 -6.36
N PRO A 2 -20.86 -17.33 -5.87
CA PRO A 2 -20.32 -17.07 -4.53
C PRO A 2 -19.82 -15.62 -4.41
N ILE A 3 -20.10 -14.98 -3.28
CA ILE A 3 -19.81 -13.57 -2.97
C ILE A 3 -18.34 -13.21 -3.25
N PHE A 4 -17.40 -14.13 -2.98
CA PHE A 4 -15.99 -13.96 -3.25
C PHE A 4 -15.65 -13.78 -4.74
N LEU A 5 -16.33 -14.49 -5.64
CA LEU A 5 -16.11 -14.31 -7.08
C LEU A 5 -16.56 -12.92 -7.52
N LYS A 6 -17.72 -12.45 -7.03
CA LYS A 6 -18.23 -11.11 -7.32
C LYS A 6 -17.27 -10.00 -6.86
N ILE A 7 -16.74 -10.11 -5.64
CA ILE A 7 -15.76 -9.13 -5.13
C ILE A 7 -14.47 -9.17 -5.96
N SER A 8 -14.00 -10.36 -6.34
CA SER A 8 -12.79 -10.49 -7.15
C SER A 8 -12.96 -9.91 -8.56
N GLU A 9 -14.13 -10.11 -9.18
CA GLU A 9 -14.48 -9.54 -10.49
C GLU A 9 -14.61 -8.02 -10.40
N TRP A 10 -15.21 -7.51 -9.32
CA TRP A 10 -15.31 -6.09 -9.05
C TRP A 10 -13.93 -5.43 -8.92
N ILE A 11 -13.04 -5.97 -8.09
CA ILE A 11 -11.66 -5.44 -7.91
C ILE A 11 -10.88 -5.48 -9.22
N LYS A 12 -10.97 -6.58 -9.98
CA LYS A 12 -10.32 -6.67 -11.30
C LYS A 12 -10.86 -5.62 -12.26
N SER A 13 -12.19 -5.44 -12.32
CA SER A 13 -12.81 -4.46 -13.20
C SER A 13 -12.42 -3.02 -12.85
N GLU A 14 -12.26 -2.70 -11.56
CA GLU A 14 -11.81 -1.38 -11.13
C GLU A 14 -10.35 -1.12 -11.54
N ASN A 15 -9.46 -2.08 -11.30
CA ASN A 15 -8.04 -1.96 -11.67
C ASN A 15 -7.81 -1.86 -13.20
N GLU A 16 -8.68 -2.48 -14.00
CA GLU A 16 -8.55 -2.49 -15.46
C GLU A 16 -9.28 -1.32 -16.15
N ALA A 17 -10.15 -0.58 -15.45
CA ALA A 17 -10.91 0.52 -16.04
C ALA A 17 -10.01 1.60 -16.66
N LEU A 18 -8.98 2.06 -15.93
CA LEU A 18 -8.07 3.10 -16.42
C LEU A 18 -7.14 2.60 -17.56
N PRO A 19 -6.46 1.44 -17.44
CA PRO A 19 -5.73 0.85 -18.56
C PRO A 19 -6.61 0.68 -19.82
N LEU A 20 -7.85 0.25 -19.65
CA LEU A 20 -8.78 0.06 -20.77
C LEU A 20 -9.15 1.38 -21.45
N TYR A 21 -9.38 2.46 -20.70
CA TYR A 21 -9.59 3.78 -21.29
C TYR A 21 -8.40 4.22 -22.16
N ILE A 22 -7.18 4.10 -21.64
CA ILE A 22 -5.96 4.50 -22.37
C ILE A 22 -5.87 3.73 -23.69
N LEU A 23 -6.14 2.43 -23.64
CA LEU A 23 -6.08 1.56 -24.80
C LEU A 23 -7.17 1.91 -25.82
N LEU A 24 -8.43 2.08 -25.39
CA LEU A 24 -9.55 2.39 -26.30
C LEU A 24 -9.44 3.78 -26.91
N ALA A 25 -8.97 4.77 -26.15
CA ALA A 25 -8.81 6.14 -26.63
C ALA A 25 -7.63 6.28 -27.61
N SER A 26 -6.59 5.44 -27.46
CA SER A 26 -5.36 5.50 -28.25
C SER A 26 -5.28 4.47 -29.38
N SER A 27 -6.07 3.41 -29.35
CA SER A 27 -6.14 2.40 -30.42
C SER A 27 -6.54 3.05 -31.75
N PRO A 28 -6.05 2.61 -32.92
CA PRO A 28 -6.55 3.08 -34.21
C PRO A 28 -7.89 2.42 -34.59
N LEU A 29 -8.22 1.26 -34.01
CA LEU A 29 -9.43 0.49 -34.32
C LEU A 29 -10.67 1.10 -33.64
N PRO A 30 -11.90 0.81 -34.13
CA PRO A 30 -13.13 1.18 -33.44
C PRO A 30 -13.17 0.59 -32.00
N PRO A 31 -13.82 1.26 -31.04
CA PRO A 31 -13.81 0.83 -29.64
C PRO A 31 -14.32 -0.60 -29.42
N LEU A 32 -15.44 -0.99 -30.04
CA LEU A 32 -15.99 -2.34 -29.88
C LEU A 32 -15.08 -3.40 -30.51
N THR A 33 -14.55 -3.13 -31.70
CA THR A 33 -13.60 -4.04 -32.37
C THR A 33 -12.34 -4.24 -31.52
N THR A 34 -11.88 -3.18 -30.86
CA THR A 34 -10.75 -3.24 -29.92
C THR A 34 -11.07 -4.14 -28.73
N LEU A 35 -12.28 -4.01 -28.13
CA LEU A 35 -12.73 -4.86 -27.03
C LEU A 35 -12.81 -6.34 -27.41
N TYR A 36 -13.43 -6.67 -28.55
CA TYR A 36 -13.50 -8.04 -29.06
C TYR A 36 -12.12 -8.63 -29.29
N LYS A 37 -11.19 -7.83 -29.80
CA LYS A 37 -9.80 -8.25 -30.03
C LYS A 37 -9.05 -8.52 -28.73
N LEU A 38 -9.20 -7.66 -27.73
CA LEU A 38 -8.62 -7.88 -26.40
C LEU A 38 -9.16 -9.14 -25.73
N LYS A 39 -10.46 -9.41 -25.89
CA LYS A 39 -11.08 -10.66 -25.41
C LYS A 39 -10.49 -11.88 -26.12
N ASN A 40 -10.33 -11.84 -27.43
CA ASN A 40 -9.72 -12.92 -28.20
C ASN A 40 -8.24 -13.14 -27.85
N MET A 41 -7.56 -12.13 -27.32
CA MET A 41 -6.17 -12.20 -26.82
C MET A 41 -6.06 -12.69 -25.36
N GLY A 42 -7.16 -13.08 -24.72
CA GLY A 42 -7.14 -13.57 -23.34
C GLY A 42 -7.08 -12.47 -22.27
N ARG A 43 -7.14 -11.19 -22.65
CA ARG A 43 -6.93 -10.06 -21.71
C ARG A 43 -8.19 -9.60 -20.99
N LEU A 44 -9.37 -10.06 -21.40
CA LEU A 44 -10.67 -9.74 -20.81
C LEU A 44 -11.49 -11.00 -20.49
N ASP A 45 -10.83 -12.10 -20.13
CA ASP A 45 -11.48 -13.42 -19.94
C ASP A 45 -12.52 -13.45 -18.82
N TYR A 46 -12.42 -12.53 -17.85
CA TYR A 46 -13.42 -12.38 -16.79
C TYR A 46 -14.74 -11.77 -17.30
N VAL A 47 -14.74 -11.16 -18.49
CA VAL A 47 -15.91 -10.54 -19.10
C VAL A 47 -16.66 -11.57 -19.96
N LYS A 48 -17.67 -12.21 -19.35
CA LYS A 48 -18.41 -13.32 -19.97
C LYS A 48 -19.02 -12.97 -21.33
N ASN A 49 -19.80 -11.90 -21.43
CA ASN A 49 -20.42 -11.44 -22.67
C ASN A 49 -20.43 -9.90 -22.73
N LEU A 50 -19.73 -9.31 -23.73
CA LEU A 50 -19.64 -7.86 -23.91
C LEU A 50 -21.02 -7.21 -24.13
N ASP A 51 -21.90 -7.89 -24.86
CA ASP A 51 -23.25 -7.39 -25.15
C ASP A 51 -24.17 -7.43 -23.93
N SER A 52 -23.97 -8.38 -23.01
CA SER A 52 -24.80 -8.54 -21.80
C SER A 52 -24.49 -7.52 -20.70
N ILE A 53 -23.37 -6.80 -20.75
CA ILE A 53 -22.98 -5.84 -19.70
C ILE A 53 -23.93 -4.62 -19.66
N PHE A 54 -24.60 -4.34 -20.77
CA PHE A 54 -25.61 -3.30 -20.88
C PHE A 54 -26.98 -3.73 -20.30
N GLU A 55 -27.17 -5.03 -20.02
CA GLU A 55 -28.36 -5.54 -19.34
C GLU A 55 -28.19 -5.41 -17.82
N LYS A 56 -29.22 -4.89 -17.14
CA LYS A 56 -29.16 -4.47 -15.72
C LYS A 56 -28.67 -5.56 -14.77
N GLU A 57 -29.00 -6.84 -15.02
CA GLU A 57 -28.72 -7.97 -14.12
C GLU A 57 -27.27 -8.47 -14.14
N ALA A 58 -26.56 -8.35 -15.27
CA ALA A 58 -25.13 -8.67 -15.35
C ALA A 58 -24.25 -7.53 -14.82
N SER A 59 -24.84 -6.35 -14.63
CA SER A 59 -24.11 -5.13 -14.27
C SER A 59 -23.65 -5.13 -12.81
N ASP A 60 -24.33 -5.77 -11.86
CA ASP A 60 -24.02 -5.61 -10.42
C ASP A 60 -22.64 -6.14 -9.99
N ASN A 61 -22.00 -6.98 -10.80
CA ASN A 61 -20.69 -7.56 -10.45
C ASN A 61 -19.50 -6.68 -10.85
N TYR A 62 -19.70 -5.68 -11.71
CA TYR A 62 -18.62 -4.82 -12.21
C TYR A 62 -18.62 -3.44 -11.55
N SER A 63 -17.44 -2.82 -11.48
CA SER A 63 -17.31 -1.50 -10.90
C SER A 63 -17.99 -0.41 -11.73
N ASN A 64 -18.41 0.67 -11.06
CA ASN A 64 -19.10 1.79 -11.71
C ASN A 64 -18.21 2.48 -12.74
N ARG A 65 -16.90 2.57 -12.47
CA ARG A 65 -15.91 3.13 -13.41
C ARG A 65 -15.78 2.25 -14.66
N PHE A 66 -15.65 0.93 -14.48
CA PHE A 66 -15.58 0.00 -15.60
C PHE A 66 -16.81 0.09 -16.51
N LYS A 67 -18.01 0.18 -15.91
CA LYS A 67 -19.27 0.42 -16.66
C LYS A 67 -19.24 1.73 -17.44
N LYS A 68 -18.70 2.79 -16.85
CA LYS A 68 -18.56 4.10 -17.49
C LYS A 68 -17.66 4.01 -18.72
N VAL A 69 -16.54 3.25 -18.65
CA VAL A 69 -15.65 2.99 -19.79
C VAL A 69 -16.41 2.34 -20.93
N LEU A 70 -17.14 1.27 -20.64
CA LEU A 70 -17.86 0.49 -21.64
C LEU A 70 -19.00 1.30 -22.26
N ARG A 71 -19.71 2.10 -21.47
CA ARG A 71 -20.74 3.02 -21.98
C ARG A 71 -20.13 4.07 -22.89
N ALA A 72 -19.04 4.71 -22.49
CA ALA A 72 -18.34 5.69 -23.33
C ALA A 72 -17.82 5.05 -24.62
N ALA A 73 -17.36 3.81 -24.58
CA ALA A 73 -16.93 3.06 -25.76
C ALA A 73 -18.08 2.79 -26.73
N TYR A 74 -19.26 2.44 -26.20
CA TYR A 74 -20.47 2.20 -26.99
C TYR A 74 -21.02 3.49 -27.59
N GLU A 75 -21.11 4.58 -26.80
CA GLU A 75 -21.53 5.90 -27.28
C GLU A 75 -20.59 6.44 -28.36
N SER A 76 -19.28 6.24 -28.21
CA SER A 76 -18.28 6.60 -29.22
C SER A 76 -18.43 5.77 -30.50
N GLN A 77 -18.78 4.49 -30.40
CA GLN A 77 -19.05 3.65 -31.56
C GLN A 77 -20.30 4.12 -32.33
N ILE A 78 -21.39 4.43 -31.63
CA ILE A 78 -22.66 4.86 -32.24
C ILE A 78 -22.51 6.24 -32.90
N SER A 79 -21.92 7.19 -32.18
CA SER A 79 -21.73 8.56 -32.66
C SER A 79 -20.68 8.66 -33.76
N GLY A 80 -19.78 7.67 -33.86
CA GLY A 80 -18.58 7.74 -34.70
C GLY A 80 -17.56 8.76 -34.21
N ASP A 81 -17.80 9.39 -33.06
CA ASP A 81 -16.93 10.42 -32.49
C ASP A 81 -16.08 9.85 -31.36
N ARG A 82 -14.76 9.90 -31.55
CA ARG A 82 -13.78 9.43 -30.57
C ARG A 82 -13.51 10.46 -29.48
N GLU A 83 -13.88 11.72 -29.67
CA GLU A 83 -13.72 12.76 -28.66
C GLU A 83 -14.53 12.45 -27.39
N ILE A 84 -15.64 11.71 -27.49
CA ILE A 84 -16.43 11.29 -26.33
C ILE A 84 -15.59 10.45 -25.36
N LEU A 85 -14.82 9.49 -25.89
CA LEU A 85 -13.91 8.65 -25.10
C LEU A 85 -12.76 9.48 -24.52
N VAL A 86 -12.21 10.40 -25.32
CA VAL A 86 -11.10 11.26 -24.89
C VAL A 86 -11.53 12.18 -23.75
N ARG A 87 -12.67 12.86 -23.88
CA ARG A 87 -13.23 13.73 -22.82
C ARG A 87 -13.54 12.94 -21.55
N SER A 88 -14.11 11.73 -21.71
CA SER A 88 -14.39 10.84 -20.57
C SER A 88 -13.10 10.44 -19.85
N PHE A 89 -12.06 10.10 -20.60
CA PHE A 89 -10.75 9.77 -20.02
C PHE A 89 -10.09 10.98 -19.35
N GLU A 90 -10.11 12.16 -19.99
CA GLU A 90 -9.55 13.38 -19.40
C GLU A 90 -10.25 13.75 -18.10
N GLN A 91 -11.56 13.57 -18.03
CA GLN A 91 -12.33 13.76 -16.80
C GLN A 91 -11.93 12.76 -15.71
N GLU A 92 -11.81 11.46 -16.03
CA GLU A 92 -11.34 10.47 -15.04
C GLU A 92 -9.90 10.73 -14.58
N LEU A 93 -9.00 11.13 -15.47
CA LEU A 93 -7.64 11.51 -15.10
C LEU A 93 -7.62 12.73 -14.18
N LYS A 94 -8.49 13.72 -14.46
CA LYS A 94 -8.67 14.88 -13.60
C LYS A 94 -9.26 14.50 -12.25
N ASP A 95 -10.22 13.58 -12.21
CA ASP A 95 -10.80 13.07 -10.96
C ASP A 95 -9.76 12.30 -10.14
N ILE A 96 -8.85 11.54 -10.79
CA ILE A 96 -7.70 10.90 -10.15
C ILE A 96 -6.73 11.96 -9.63
N GLU A 97 -6.38 12.98 -10.42
CA GLU A 97 -5.49 14.08 -10.01
C GLU A 97 -6.06 14.83 -8.78
N VAL A 98 -7.37 15.13 -8.79
CA VAL A 98 -8.08 15.74 -7.64
C VAL A 98 -8.07 14.78 -6.44
N SER A 99 -8.33 13.49 -6.67
CA SER A 99 -8.27 12.48 -5.61
C SER A 99 -6.88 12.36 -5.01
N LEU A 100 -5.82 12.52 -5.80
CA LEU A 100 -4.43 12.56 -5.32
C LEU A 100 -4.11 13.82 -4.52
N GLU A 101 -4.76 14.95 -4.82
CA GLU A 101 -4.64 16.16 -4.02
C GLU A 101 -5.35 15.99 -2.67
N LEU A 102 -6.56 15.42 -2.68
CA LEU A 102 -7.31 15.09 -1.47
C LEU A 102 -6.67 13.95 -0.66
N ALA A 103 -5.95 13.04 -1.31
CA ALA A 103 -5.23 11.95 -0.65
C ALA A 103 -4.20 12.48 0.35
N ASP A 104 -3.61 13.66 0.12
CA ASP A 104 -2.67 14.26 1.06
C ASP A 104 -3.33 14.55 2.42
N TYR A 105 -4.50 15.19 2.37
CA TYR A 105 -5.32 15.44 3.55
C TYR A 105 -5.79 14.14 4.20
N ASN A 106 -6.34 13.22 3.40
CA ASN A 106 -6.87 11.96 3.90
C ASN A 106 -5.78 11.07 4.52
N ILE A 107 -4.59 11.02 3.93
CA ILE A 107 -3.49 10.22 4.47
C ILE A 107 -2.95 10.86 5.77
N SER A 108 -2.87 12.20 5.84
CA SER A 108 -2.52 12.87 7.10
C SER A 108 -3.54 12.56 8.21
N GLN A 109 -4.84 12.63 7.90
CA GLN A 109 -5.90 12.28 8.85
C GLN A 109 -5.84 10.81 9.27
N PHE A 110 -5.54 9.91 8.35
CA PHE A 110 -5.37 8.49 8.63
C PHE A 110 -4.24 8.20 9.61
N TYR A 111 -3.09 8.86 9.47
CA TYR A 111 -1.99 8.71 10.42
C TYR A 111 -2.32 9.30 11.79
N GLN A 112 -2.97 10.47 11.84
CA GLN A 112 -3.47 11.01 13.11
C GLN A 112 -4.40 10.01 13.79
N PHE A 113 -5.31 9.40 13.03
CA PHE A 113 -6.23 8.39 13.53
C PHE A 113 -5.52 7.14 14.05
N ILE A 114 -4.52 6.61 13.34
CA ILE A 114 -3.72 5.48 13.84
C ILE A 114 -2.96 5.86 15.11
N SER A 115 -2.40 7.07 15.14
CA SER A 115 -1.63 7.57 16.28
C SER A 115 -2.42 7.66 17.57
N VAL A 116 -3.74 7.85 17.45
CA VAL A 116 -4.65 7.75 18.60
C VAL A 116 -4.58 6.38 19.27
N PHE A 117 -4.52 5.29 18.48
CA PHE A 117 -4.53 3.91 18.99
C PHE A 117 -3.15 3.38 19.35
N THR A 118 -2.09 3.80 18.63
CA THR A 118 -0.71 3.32 18.87
C THR A 118 0.00 4.10 19.96
N THR A 119 -0.28 5.41 20.08
CA THR A 119 0.51 6.34 20.91
C THR A 119 -0.34 7.06 21.95
N LEU A 120 -1.33 7.86 21.53
CA LEU A 120 -1.98 8.83 22.42
C LEU A 120 -2.85 8.16 23.49
N MET A 121 -3.81 7.31 23.11
CA MET A 121 -4.67 6.63 24.08
C MET A 121 -3.88 5.70 24.99
N PRO A 122 -2.99 4.83 24.47
CA PRO A 122 -2.19 3.97 25.34
C PRO A 122 -1.30 4.73 26.33
N SER A 123 -0.69 5.85 25.91
CA SER A 123 0.19 6.63 26.79
C SER A 123 -0.58 7.36 27.91
N ILE A 124 -1.72 7.99 27.58
CA ILE A 124 -2.59 8.64 28.57
C ILE A 124 -3.12 7.61 29.56
N ILE A 125 -3.62 6.49 29.04
CA ILE A 125 -4.24 5.44 29.84
C ILE A 125 -3.20 4.75 30.72
N ALA A 126 -2.01 4.44 30.19
CA ALA A 126 -0.91 3.94 31.01
C ALA A 126 -0.55 4.92 32.13
N SER A 127 -0.35 6.19 31.79
CA SER A 127 0.09 7.22 32.75
C SER A 127 -0.88 7.44 33.90
N VAL A 128 -2.18 7.18 33.71
CA VAL A 128 -3.21 7.34 34.76
C VAL A 128 -3.57 6.00 35.43
N LEU A 129 -3.81 4.95 34.64
CA LEU A 129 -4.30 3.67 35.17
C LEU A 129 -3.24 2.92 35.97
N PHE A 130 -1.95 3.05 35.66
CA PHE A 130 -0.93 2.37 36.48
C PHE A 130 -0.92 2.84 37.93
N PHE A 131 -1.38 4.06 38.21
CA PHE A 131 -1.47 4.62 39.57
C PHE A 131 -2.85 4.48 40.22
N THR A 132 -3.83 3.90 39.52
CA THR A 132 -5.19 3.67 40.06
C THR A 132 -5.56 2.19 40.08
N ASN A 133 -5.33 1.48 38.97
CA ASN A 133 -5.52 0.04 38.81
C ASN A 133 -4.56 -0.53 37.75
N GLY A 134 -3.43 -1.10 38.21
CA GLY A 134 -2.39 -1.61 37.32
C GLY A 134 -2.83 -2.77 36.41
N GLU A 135 -3.74 -3.64 36.85
CA GLU A 135 -4.26 -4.73 36.01
C GLU A 135 -5.14 -4.20 34.87
N ALA A 136 -5.98 -3.20 35.15
CA ALA A 136 -6.77 -2.54 34.11
C ALA A 136 -5.88 -1.81 33.09
N ALA A 137 -4.75 -1.25 33.52
CA ALA A 137 -3.77 -0.63 32.64
C ALA A 137 -3.17 -1.63 31.64
N LEU A 138 -2.74 -2.82 32.11
CA LEU A 138 -2.19 -3.89 31.27
C LEU A 138 -3.18 -4.36 30.21
N VAL A 139 -4.41 -4.68 30.63
CA VAL A 139 -5.46 -5.13 29.71
C VAL A 139 -5.76 -4.06 28.66
N SER A 140 -5.82 -2.79 29.07
CA SER A 140 -6.08 -1.67 28.16
C SER A 140 -4.99 -1.54 27.11
N LEU A 141 -3.71 -1.62 27.50
CA LEU A 141 -2.58 -1.53 26.56
C LEU A 141 -2.65 -2.60 25.47
N ILE A 142 -2.91 -3.85 25.85
CA ILE A 142 -3.07 -4.96 24.91
C ILE A 142 -4.28 -4.74 24.00
N ALA A 143 -5.41 -4.28 24.57
CA ALA A 143 -6.62 -4.00 23.81
C ALA A 143 -6.41 -2.92 22.74
N PHE A 144 -5.73 -1.82 23.07
CA PHE A 144 -5.42 -0.78 22.08
C PHE A 144 -4.46 -1.27 21.00
N ALA A 145 -3.43 -2.04 21.36
CA ALA A 145 -2.51 -2.63 20.39
C ALA A 145 -3.23 -3.59 19.43
N LEU A 146 -4.21 -4.37 19.92
CA LEU A 146 -5.06 -5.21 19.08
C LEU A 146 -6.01 -4.40 18.19
N LEU A 147 -6.61 -3.33 18.71
CA LEU A 147 -7.48 -2.44 17.93
C LEU A 147 -6.72 -1.65 16.85
N ALA A 148 -5.42 -1.41 17.03
CA ALA A 148 -4.59 -0.76 16.04
C ALA A 148 -4.43 -1.61 14.76
N LEU A 149 -4.57 -2.95 14.83
CA LEU A 149 -4.49 -3.82 13.64
C LEU A 149 -5.62 -3.60 12.63
N PRO A 150 -6.92 -3.74 12.96
CA PRO A 150 -7.98 -3.50 11.98
C PRO A 150 -7.99 -2.04 11.49
N VAL A 151 -7.67 -1.08 12.36
CA VAL A 151 -7.56 0.35 11.99
C VAL A 151 -6.49 0.56 10.93
N SER A 152 -5.36 -0.16 11.00
CA SER A 152 -4.27 -0.04 10.02
C SER A 152 -4.67 -0.39 8.58
N PHE A 153 -5.77 -1.13 8.37
CA PHE A 153 -6.31 -1.42 7.03
C PHE A 153 -7.15 -0.30 6.44
N ALA A 154 -7.54 0.73 7.22
CA ALA A 154 -8.33 1.83 6.68
C ALA A 154 -7.57 2.63 5.60
N GLY A 155 -6.24 2.51 5.52
CA GLY A 155 -5.44 3.10 4.44
C GLY A 155 -5.82 2.60 3.05
N LEU A 156 -6.44 1.41 2.94
CA LEU A 156 -6.93 0.86 1.68
C LEU A 156 -8.08 1.67 1.04
N THR A 157 -8.84 2.43 1.83
CA THR A 157 -9.96 3.23 1.30
C THR A 157 -9.49 4.58 0.75
N ILE A 158 -8.28 4.99 1.11
CA ILE A 158 -7.72 6.32 0.80
C ILE A 158 -6.83 6.27 -0.44
N TYR A 159 -6.09 5.17 -0.62
CA TYR A 159 -5.17 5.02 -1.74
C TYR A 159 -5.93 4.62 -3.02
N PRO A 160 -5.71 5.29 -4.17
CA PRO A 160 -6.41 4.98 -5.41
C PRO A 160 -6.01 3.60 -5.95
N LEU A 161 -7.02 2.75 -6.17
CA LEU A 161 -6.87 1.34 -6.58
C LEU A 161 -6.04 1.18 -7.86
N GLU A 162 -6.13 2.12 -8.79
CA GLU A 162 -5.44 2.11 -10.08
C GLU A 162 -3.92 2.29 -9.98
N MET A 163 -3.44 2.77 -8.82
CA MET A 163 -2.01 2.97 -8.54
C MET A 163 -1.45 1.89 -7.62
N HIS A 164 -2.24 0.85 -7.32
CA HIS A 164 -1.81 -0.28 -6.50
C HIS A 164 -0.71 -1.04 -7.23
N LEU A 165 0.35 -1.40 -6.50
CA LEU A 165 1.36 -2.28 -7.05
C LEU A 165 0.89 -3.73 -6.98
N PRO A 166 0.84 -4.46 -8.12
CA PRO A 166 0.53 -5.86 -8.11
C PRO A 166 1.66 -6.64 -7.46
N LEU A 167 1.32 -7.79 -6.87
CA LEU A 167 2.28 -8.66 -6.24
C LEU A 167 2.62 -9.82 -7.18
N ARG A 168 3.84 -9.82 -7.74
CA ARG A 168 4.25 -10.81 -8.77
C ARG A 168 4.56 -12.19 -8.21
N CYS A 169 5.29 -12.26 -7.10
CA CYS A 169 5.84 -13.53 -6.61
C CYS A 169 5.32 -13.89 -5.21
N LYS A 170 4.09 -14.44 -5.13
CA LYS A 170 3.51 -14.91 -3.86
C LYS A 170 4.36 -15.97 -3.13
N LYS A 171 5.17 -16.74 -3.86
CA LYS A 171 6.07 -17.77 -3.29
C LYS A 171 7.09 -17.19 -2.29
N LYS A 172 7.45 -15.91 -2.43
CA LYS A 172 8.41 -15.24 -1.55
C LYS A 172 7.93 -15.13 -0.10
N PHE A 173 6.61 -15.17 0.13
CA PHE A 173 6.04 -15.19 1.48
C PHE A 173 6.41 -16.42 2.30
N PHE A 174 6.95 -17.47 1.70
CA PHE A 174 7.55 -18.56 2.46
C PHE A 174 8.65 -18.06 3.43
N LEU A 175 9.36 -16.98 3.08
CA LEU A 175 10.34 -16.34 3.96
C LEU A 175 9.72 -15.75 5.23
N ALA A 176 8.40 -15.48 5.26
CA ALA A 176 7.72 -15.03 6.47
C ALA A 176 7.70 -16.12 7.57
N PHE A 177 7.95 -17.39 7.22
CA PHE A 177 8.12 -18.48 8.19
C PHE A 177 9.32 -18.27 9.13
N LEU A 178 10.27 -17.41 8.75
CA LEU A 178 11.38 -17.03 9.63
C LEU A 178 10.92 -16.30 10.90
N LEU A 179 9.74 -15.64 10.87
CA LEU A 179 9.19 -14.93 12.03
C LEU A 179 8.86 -15.87 13.21
N PRO A 180 7.96 -16.86 13.07
CA PRO A 180 7.62 -17.76 14.18
C PRO A 180 8.81 -18.63 14.60
N VAL A 181 9.65 -19.07 13.66
CA VAL A 181 10.88 -19.83 13.98
C VAL A 181 11.83 -18.97 14.80
N GLY A 182 12.03 -17.73 14.38
CA GLY A 182 12.84 -16.75 15.11
C GLY A 182 12.34 -16.48 16.52
N TYR A 183 11.02 -16.32 16.69
CA TYR A 183 10.42 -16.16 18.01
C TYR A 183 10.74 -17.33 18.94
N VAL A 184 10.58 -18.58 18.47
CA VAL A 184 10.87 -19.77 19.29
C VAL A 184 12.34 -19.83 19.68
N ILE A 185 13.25 -19.55 18.74
CA ILE A 185 14.70 -19.55 19.00
C ILE A 185 15.08 -18.45 20.00
N LEU A 186 14.63 -17.22 19.80
CA LEU A 186 14.93 -16.08 20.68
C LEU A 186 14.36 -16.28 22.08
N LYS A 187 13.15 -16.83 22.18
CA LYS A 187 12.55 -17.21 23.45
C LYS A 187 13.35 -18.30 24.16
N TYR A 188 13.86 -19.29 23.43
CA TYR A 188 14.70 -20.35 23.99
C TYR A 188 16.05 -19.82 24.51
N ILE A 189 16.62 -18.82 23.83
CA ILE A 189 17.88 -18.17 24.24
C ILE A 189 17.68 -17.22 25.43
N GLY A 190 16.43 -16.83 25.74
CA GLY A 190 16.13 -15.90 26.82
C GLY A 190 16.43 -14.44 26.47
N PHE A 191 16.25 -14.05 25.20
CA PHE A 191 16.37 -12.65 24.79
C PHE A 191 15.25 -11.81 25.41
N ASP A 192 15.52 -10.57 25.84
CA ASP A 192 14.58 -9.75 26.63
C ASP A 192 13.24 -9.45 25.93
N LYS A 193 13.22 -9.35 24.59
CA LYS A 193 12.02 -9.05 23.78
C LYS A 193 11.92 -9.93 22.53
N PRO A 194 11.60 -11.22 22.68
CA PRO A 194 11.67 -12.18 21.59
C PRO A 194 10.63 -11.92 20.49
N ALA A 195 9.44 -11.42 20.81
CA ALA A 195 8.39 -11.16 19.82
C ALA A 195 8.78 -9.99 18.92
N LEU A 196 9.16 -8.85 19.50
CA LEU A 196 9.58 -7.68 18.74
C LEU A 196 10.83 -7.97 17.89
N ALA A 197 11.84 -8.61 18.49
CA ALA A 197 13.09 -8.96 17.80
C ALA A 197 12.88 -9.97 16.66
N SER A 198 11.94 -10.92 16.80
CA SER A 198 11.64 -11.86 15.72
C SER A 198 11.19 -11.18 14.43
N LEU A 199 10.54 -10.01 14.52
CA LEU A 199 10.07 -9.24 13.36
C LEU A 199 11.23 -8.74 12.49
N ILE A 200 12.42 -8.51 13.05
CA ILE A 200 13.63 -8.12 12.31
C ILE A 200 14.04 -9.20 11.30
N LEU A 201 13.76 -10.48 11.60
CA LEU A 201 14.09 -11.60 10.71
C LEU A 201 13.29 -11.61 9.41
N SER A 202 12.32 -10.70 9.23
CA SER A 202 11.69 -10.44 7.94
C SER A 202 12.59 -9.67 6.95
N LEU A 203 13.80 -9.28 7.32
CA LEU A 203 14.74 -8.54 6.47
C LEU A 203 15.02 -9.17 5.09
N PRO A 204 15.21 -10.49 4.94
CA PRO A 204 15.36 -11.11 3.61
C PRO A 204 14.11 -10.94 2.73
N LEU A 205 12.92 -11.00 3.34
CA LEU A 205 11.65 -10.76 2.64
C LEU A 205 11.53 -9.29 2.24
N SER A 206 11.89 -8.36 3.12
CA SER A 206 11.94 -6.92 2.83
C SER A 206 12.81 -6.62 1.61
N LEU A 207 14.04 -7.16 1.56
CA LEU A 207 14.95 -6.97 0.44
C LEU A 207 14.37 -7.51 -0.88
N SER A 208 13.75 -8.69 -0.82
CA SER A 208 13.14 -9.32 -1.99
C SER A 208 11.95 -8.51 -2.54
N LEU A 209 11.12 -7.94 -1.65
CA LEU A 209 10.01 -7.05 -1.99
C LEU A 209 10.51 -5.70 -2.53
N TYR A 210 11.58 -5.15 -1.97
CA TYR A 210 12.19 -3.92 -2.47
C TYR A 210 12.66 -4.06 -3.92
N LEU A 211 13.35 -5.17 -4.23
CA LEU A 211 13.80 -5.47 -5.59
C LEU A 211 12.63 -5.64 -6.56
N ASP A 212 11.52 -6.23 -6.13
CA ASP A 212 10.32 -6.35 -6.95
C ASP A 212 9.67 -4.99 -7.23
N ILE A 213 9.57 -4.12 -6.21
CA ILE A 213 9.05 -2.75 -6.39
C ILE A 213 9.92 -1.97 -7.36
N ARG A 214 11.24 -2.11 -7.30
CA ARG A 214 12.16 -1.47 -8.24
C ARG A 214 11.89 -1.94 -9.67
N LYS A 215 11.82 -3.25 -9.89
CA LYS A 215 11.48 -3.83 -11.20
C LYS A 215 10.12 -3.35 -11.72
N LEU A 216 9.11 -3.23 -10.85
CA LEU A 216 7.79 -2.73 -11.23
C LEU A 216 7.84 -1.28 -11.71
N LYS A 217 8.58 -0.41 -11.00
CA LYS A 217 8.80 0.98 -11.43
C LYS A 217 9.55 1.05 -12.76
N ASP A 218 10.60 0.25 -12.91
CA ASP A 218 11.38 0.19 -14.15
C ASP A 218 10.51 -0.23 -15.34
N VAL A 219 9.56 -1.15 -15.16
CA VAL A 219 8.59 -1.56 -16.21
C VAL A 219 7.69 -0.40 -16.64
N LEU A 220 7.23 0.43 -15.72
CA LEU A 220 6.39 1.59 -16.05
C LEU A 220 7.19 2.67 -16.79
N GLU A 221 8.43 2.93 -16.34
CA GLU A 221 9.34 3.87 -16.99
C GLU A 221 9.75 3.39 -18.39
N GLU A 222 10.04 2.10 -18.54
CA GLU A 222 10.36 1.49 -19.83
C GLU A 222 9.19 1.64 -20.82
N ALA A 223 7.95 1.40 -20.38
CA ALA A 223 6.77 1.60 -21.22
C ALA A 223 6.64 3.07 -21.67
N LEU A 224 6.88 4.04 -20.78
CA LEU A 224 6.89 5.46 -21.14
C LEU A 224 7.99 5.79 -22.16
N ILE A 225 9.19 5.24 -21.99
CA ILE A 225 10.30 5.44 -22.93
C ILE A 225 9.96 4.88 -24.31
N LEU A 226 9.35 3.69 -24.39
CA LEU A 226 8.92 3.10 -25.66
C LEU A 226 7.88 3.98 -26.36
N VAL A 227 6.91 4.50 -25.62
CA VAL A 227 5.88 5.41 -26.17
C VAL A 227 6.52 6.73 -26.66
N ARG A 228 7.44 7.33 -25.89
CA ARG A 228 8.16 8.56 -26.29
C ARG A 228 9.03 8.37 -27.54
N LYS A 229 9.72 7.22 -27.63
CA LYS A 229 10.49 6.85 -28.82
C LYS A 229 9.58 6.71 -30.05
N ALA A 230 8.43 6.06 -29.89
CA ALA A 230 7.44 5.95 -30.96
C ALA A 230 6.88 7.33 -31.36
N ALA A 231 6.64 8.23 -30.40
CA ALA A 231 6.16 9.58 -30.67
C ALA A 231 7.16 10.44 -31.45
N SER A 232 8.46 10.22 -31.19
CA SER A 232 9.56 10.90 -31.87
C SER A 232 9.75 10.42 -33.31
N CYS A 233 9.33 9.20 -33.64
CA CYS A 233 9.47 8.58 -34.96
C CYS A 233 8.17 7.94 -35.48
N PRO A 234 7.14 8.72 -35.84
CA PRO A 234 5.84 8.17 -36.22
C PRO A 234 5.87 7.38 -37.54
N PHE A 235 6.85 7.61 -38.42
CA PHE A 235 6.93 6.98 -39.75
C PHE A 235 7.78 5.69 -39.81
N ASN A 236 8.59 5.41 -38.79
CA ASN A 236 9.42 4.20 -38.73
C ASN A 236 9.55 3.69 -37.29
N ILE A 237 8.40 3.32 -36.72
CA ILE A 237 8.25 2.99 -35.31
C ILE A 237 9.12 1.78 -34.92
N PHE A 238 9.14 0.72 -35.74
CA PHE A 238 9.94 -0.48 -35.48
C PHE A 238 11.44 -0.16 -35.34
N LYS A 239 11.99 0.62 -36.27
CA LYS A 239 13.40 0.99 -36.25
C LYS A 239 13.75 1.88 -35.06
N CYS A 240 12.86 2.77 -34.63
CA CYS A 240 13.11 3.66 -33.49
C CYS A 240 12.86 3.00 -32.13
N LEU A 241 12.01 1.98 -32.05
CA LEU A 241 11.84 1.17 -30.85
C LEU A 241 13.08 0.32 -30.57
N GLY A 242 13.78 -0.12 -31.63
CA GLY A 242 14.94 -1.01 -31.50
C GLY A 242 14.55 -2.38 -30.94
N ILE A 243 13.34 -2.84 -31.27
CA ILE A 243 12.79 -4.13 -30.87
C ILE A 243 12.83 -5.04 -32.08
N ASP A 244 13.43 -6.23 -31.93
CA ASP A 244 13.53 -7.22 -33.00
C ASP A 244 12.23 -8.00 -33.20
N ASP A 245 11.45 -8.20 -32.12
CA ASP A 245 10.18 -8.96 -32.12
C ASP A 245 8.99 -8.13 -31.59
N PRO A 246 7.95 -7.86 -32.42
CA PRO A 246 6.74 -7.16 -32.00
C PRO A 246 6.02 -7.79 -30.80
N ASP A 247 6.14 -9.12 -30.62
CA ASP A 247 5.46 -9.87 -29.56
C ASP A 247 6.00 -9.51 -28.16
N TYR A 248 7.18 -8.88 -28.09
CA TYR A 248 7.72 -8.31 -26.85
C TYR A 248 6.73 -7.33 -26.19
N LEU A 249 5.98 -6.55 -26.98
CA LEU A 249 4.98 -5.60 -26.50
C LEU A 249 3.75 -6.29 -25.89
N LEU A 250 3.54 -7.58 -26.18
CA LEU A 250 2.45 -8.37 -25.65
C LEU A 250 2.86 -9.28 -24.48
N SER A 251 4.15 -9.31 -24.13
CA SER A 251 4.69 -10.19 -23.10
C SER A 251 4.07 -9.99 -21.70
N GLU A 252 4.09 -11.04 -20.88
CA GLU A 252 3.59 -11.04 -19.49
C GLU A 252 4.39 -10.13 -18.55
N LYS A 253 5.50 -9.54 -19.02
CA LYS A 253 6.31 -8.58 -18.26
C LYS A 253 5.51 -7.33 -17.93
N TRP A 254 4.57 -6.92 -18.77
CA TRP A 254 3.82 -5.68 -18.62
C TRP A 254 2.62 -5.86 -17.69
N TYR A 255 2.27 -4.81 -16.94
CA TYR A 255 1.11 -4.83 -16.04
C TYR A 255 0.37 -3.49 -16.04
N GLY A 256 -0.93 -3.52 -15.71
CA GLY A 256 -1.76 -2.32 -15.56
C GLY A 256 -1.63 -1.36 -16.74
N VAL A 257 -1.34 -0.08 -16.45
CA VAL A 257 -1.17 0.95 -17.47
C VAL A 257 -0.04 0.62 -18.45
N ALA A 258 1.09 0.07 -17.99
CA ALA A 258 2.20 -0.30 -18.88
C ALA A 258 1.79 -1.38 -19.90
N ALA A 259 0.95 -2.35 -19.49
CA ALA A 259 0.39 -3.36 -20.40
C ALA A 259 -0.57 -2.74 -21.41
N ALA A 260 -1.41 -1.80 -20.98
CA ALA A 260 -2.29 -1.08 -21.89
C ALA A 260 -1.52 -0.21 -22.89
N SER A 261 -0.48 0.49 -22.45
CA SER A 261 0.35 1.35 -23.29
C SER A 261 1.08 0.58 -24.37
N THR A 262 1.74 -0.53 -24.00
CA THR A 262 2.47 -1.38 -24.94
C THR A 262 1.54 -2.08 -25.93
N THR A 263 0.34 -2.45 -25.49
CA THR A 263 -0.66 -3.06 -26.38
C THR A 263 -1.35 -2.05 -27.30
N ALA A 264 -1.61 -0.84 -26.81
CA ALA A 264 -2.06 0.26 -27.65
C ALA A 264 -1.00 0.59 -28.71
N LEU A 265 0.28 0.60 -28.32
CA LEU A 265 1.40 0.82 -29.22
C LEU A 265 1.52 -0.32 -30.26
N TYR A 266 1.31 -1.58 -29.86
CA TYR A 266 1.23 -2.72 -30.78
C TYR A 266 0.08 -2.57 -31.80
N PHE A 267 -1.11 -2.16 -31.36
CA PHE A 267 -2.23 -1.90 -32.27
C PHE A 267 -1.97 -0.71 -33.18
N LEU A 268 -1.32 0.34 -32.69
CA LEU A 268 -0.90 1.46 -33.52
C LEU A 268 0.07 0.98 -34.59
N ILE A 269 1.07 0.20 -34.25
CA ILE A 269 2.03 -0.31 -35.25
C ILE A 269 1.35 -1.14 -36.35
N LEU A 270 0.38 -1.99 -35.99
CA LEU A 270 -0.24 -2.92 -36.95
C LEU A 270 -1.39 -2.32 -37.77
N TYR A 271 -2.16 -1.41 -37.17
CA TYR A 271 -3.45 -0.97 -37.74
C TYR A 271 -3.50 0.53 -38.01
N SER A 272 -2.42 1.28 -37.76
CA SER A 272 -2.43 2.72 -38.01
C SER A 272 -2.22 3.05 -39.49
N GLY A 273 -3.06 3.97 -39.99
CA GLY A 273 -2.95 4.58 -41.31
C GLY A 273 -2.28 5.96 -41.24
N SER A 274 -2.67 6.91 -42.08
CA SER A 274 -2.03 8.25 -42.13
C SER A 274 -2.03 9.07 -40.82
N LYS A 275 -2.89 8.75 -39.84
CA LYS A 275 -3.05 9.46 -38.57
C LYS A 275 -2.21 8.93 -37.40
N VAL A 276 -1.21 8.07 -37.65
CA VAL A 276 -0.37 7.45 -36.60
C VAL A 276 0.15 8.45 -35.56
N GLY A 277 0.69 9.58 -36.04
CA GLY A 277 1.32 10.58 -35.17
C GLY A 277 0.36 11.22 -34.17
N GLU A 278 -0.92 11.39 -34.53
CA GLU A 278 -1.92 11.95 -33.63
C GLU A 278 -2.22 10.97 -32.48
N TYR A 279 -2.44 9.70 -32.80
CA TYR A 279 -2.75 8.68 -31.80
C TYR A 279 -1.56 8.38 -30.89
N ILE A 280 -0.33 8.36 -31.41
CA ILE A 280 0.86 8.16 -30.58
C ILE A 280 1.09 9.34 -29.64
N ARG A 281 0.95 10.58 -30.11
CA ARG A 281 1.05 11.77 -29.24
C ARG A 281 -0.02 11.76 -28.15
N ARG A 282 -1.23 11.30 -28.48
CA ARG A 282 -2.30 11.12 -27.49
C ARG A 282 -1.93 10.07 -26.44
N LEU A 283 -1.42 8.92 -26.88
CA LEU A 283 -0.94 7.87 -25.98
C LEU A 283 0.19 8.39 -25.07
N GLU A 284 1.15 9.12 -25.63
CA GLU A 284 2.25 9.74 -24.89
C GLU A 284 1.72 10.67 -23.80
N ASN A 285 0.81 11.59 -24.15
CA ASN A 285 0.22 12.52 -23.18
C ASN A 285 -0.46 11.79 -22.02
N PHE A 286 -1.22 10.73 -22.31
CA PHE A 286 -1.94 9.96 -21.29
C PHE A 286 -1.00 9.19 -20.37
N VAL A 287 -0.01 8.51 -20.93
CA VAL A 287 0.98 7.74 -20.16
C VAL A 287 1.87 8.67 -19.36
N ASN A 288 2.26 9.83 -19.91
CA ASN A 288 3.06 10.82 -19.22
C ASN A 288 2.31 11.41 -18.01
N ARG A 289 1.04 11.83 -18.18
CA ARG A 289 0.22 12.33 -17.07
C ARG A 289 0.05 11.29 -15.97
N TYR A 290 -0.23 10.04 -16.33
CA TYR A 290 -0.31 8.95 -15.36
C TYR A 290 1.01 8.74 -14.61
N TYR A 291 2.14 8.72 -15.33
CA TYR A 291 3.46 8.52 -14.74
C TYR A 291 3.85 9.67 -13.78
N GLU A 292 3.56 10.92 -14.15
CA GLU A 292 3.78 12.08 -13.29
C GLU A 292 2.91 12.03 -12.03
N ALA A 293 1.63 11.68 -12.18
CA ALA A 293 0.71 11.47 -11.05
C ALA A 293 1.22 10.38 -10.10
N PHE A 294 1.68 9.24 -10.64
CA PHE A 294 2.27 8.15 -9.88
C PHE A 294 3.54 8.61 -9.13
N LYS A 295 4.44 9.35 -9.79
CA LYS A 295 5.67 9.87 -9.16
C LYS A 295 5.35 10.88 -8.05
N LYS A 296 4.39 11.78 -8.28
CA LYS A 296 3.93 12.76 -7.29
C LYS A 296 3.36 12.06 -6.05
N LEU A 297 2.50 11.06 -6.23
CA LEU A 297 1.96 10.25 -5.13
C LEU A 297 3.08 9.55 -4.35
N ARG A 298 4.06 8.97 -5.05
CA ARG A 298 5.20 8.28 -4.42
C ARG A 298 6.14 9.21 -3.65
N SER A 299 6.32 10.43 -4.12
CA SER A 299 7.08 11.46 -3.40
C SER A 299 6.38 11.86 -2.12
N LYS A 300 5.05 12.10 -2.17
CA LYS A 300 4.25 12.44 -0.99
C LYS A 300 4.26 11.32 0.05
N THR A 301 4.09 10.08 -0.41
CA THR A 301 4.07 8.90 0.46
C THR A 301 5.42 8.54 1.10
N LEU A 302 6.52 9.14 0.64
CA LEU A 302 7.81 9.05 1.33
C LEU A 302 7.79 9.79 2.67
N VAL A 303 7.15 10.95 2.72
CA VAL A 303 7.02 11.73 3.98
C VAL A 303 6.29 10.90 5.05
N MET A 304 5.31 10.09 4.64
CA MET A 304 4.55 9.22 5.54
C MET A 304 5.40 8.09 6.13
N LEU A 305 6.34 7.54 5.36
CA LEU A 305 7.32 6.59 5.90
C LEU A 305 8.15 7.20 7.03
N VAL A 306 8.54 8.48 6.87
CA VAL A 306 9.29 9.20 7.91
C VAL A 306 8.44 9.39 9.16
N TYR A 307 7.17 9.76 9.01
CA TYR A 307 6.24 9.84 10.14
C TYR A 307 6.07 8.51 10.86
N ALA A 308 5.89 7.40 10.14
CA ALA A 308 5.81 6.06 10.73
C ALA A 308 7.07 5.70 11.54
N PHE A 309 8.26 6.07 11.07
CA PHE A 309 9.50 5.87 11.84
C PHE A 309 9.57 6.74 13.08
N ILE A 310 9.25 8.03 12.97
CA ILE A 310 9.23 8.94 14.13
C ILE A 310 8.25 8.41 15.19
N GLU A 311 7.06 8.01 14.77
CA GLU A 311 6.02 7.48 15.64
C GLU A 311 6.47 6.17 16.30
N ALA A 312 7.06 5.24 15.53
CA ALA A 312 7.59 4.00 16.08
C ALA A 312 8.63 4.24 17.19
N GLY A 313 9.57 5.18 16.96
CA GLY A 313 10.54 5.57 17.97
C GLY A 313 9.88 6.23 19.19
N ALA A 314 8.93 7.14 18.97
CA ALA A 314 8.23 7.84 20.04
C ALA A 314 7.42 6.89 20.95
N VAL A 315 6.66 5.96 20.37
CA VAL A 315 5.89 4.94 21.11
C VAL A 315 6.81 4.11 22.00
N ALA A 316 7.91 3.61 21.44
CA ALA A 316 8.87 2.79 22.18
C ALA A 316 9.55 3.57 23.31
N LEU A 317 9.95 4.83 23.05
CA LEU A 317 10.51 5.72 24.07
C LEU A 317 9.54 5.94 25.23
N ILE A 318 8.27 6.25 24.92
CA ILE A 318 7.24 6.50 25.93
C ILE A 318 7.07 5.29 26.84
N TYR A 319 6.95 4.09 26.27
CA TYR A 319 6.81 2.88 27.09
C TYR A 319 8.06 2.56 27.91
N GLY A 320 9.26 2.79 27.37
CA GLY A 320 10.50 2.63 28.13
C GLY A 320 10.58 3.59 29.31
N ILE A 321 10.22 4.86 29.10
CA ILE A 321 10.15 5.89 30.17
C ILE A 321 9.15 5.46 31.24
N ILE A 322 7.93 5.05 30.85
CA ILE A 322 6.89 4.59 31.78
C ILE A 322 7.42 3.41 32.61
N LEU A 323 8.05 2.41 31.98
CA LEU A 323 8.58 1.26 32.70
C LEU A 323 9.63 1.65 33.74
N VAL A 324 10.57 2.54 33.40
CA VAL A 324 11.60 3.04 34.33
C VAL A 324 10.98 3.80 35.50
N ILE A 325 10.01 4.67 35.22
CA ILE A 325 9.29 5.44 36.25
C ILE A 325 8.58 4.48 37.22
N LEU A 326 7.88 3.48 36.72
CA LEU A 326 7.18 2.51 37.56
C LEU A 326 8.15 1.66 38.39
N ARG A 327 9.28 1.23 37.81
CA ARG A 327 10.36 0.54 38.54
C ARG A 327 10.89 1.40 39.68
N TYR A 328 11.15 2.68 39.43
CA TYR A 328 11.60 3.61 40.45
C TYR A 328 10.58 3.73 41.59
N PHE A 329 9.30 3.99 41.27
CA PHE A 329 8.26 4.11 42.30
C PHE A 329 8.06 2.82 43.11
N SER A 330 8.17 1.64 42.49
CA SER A 330 8.10 0.37 43.23
C SER A 330 9.28 0.12 44.17
N SER A 331 10.43 0.75 43.91
CA SER A 331 11.62 0.62 44.75
C SER A 331 11.56 1.48 46.01
N LEU A 332 10.66 2.48 46.04
CA LEU A 332 10.55 3.39 47.16
C LEU A 332 9.86 2.71 48.36
N PRO A 333 10.39 2.87 49.59
CA PRO A 333 9.77 2.36 50.79
C PRO A 333 8.62 3.30 51.22
N THR A 334 7.48 3.25 50.54
CA THR A 334 6.30 4.04 50.93
C THR A 334 5.03 3.20 51.01
N PHE A 335 4.32 3.39 52.14
CA PHE A 335 2.94 2.99 52.33
C PHE A 335 2.06 3.90 51.47
N GLY A 336 1.22 3.32 50.61
CA GLY A 336 0.35 4.07 49.70
C GLY A 336 -0.47 5.14 50.43
N TYR A 337 -0.39 6.38 49.95
CA TYR A 337 -1.32 7.44 50.36
C TYR A 337 -2.73 7.09 49.86
N ALA A 338 -3.76 7.45 50.62
CA ALA A 338 -5.15 7.19 50.25
C ALA A 338 -5.47 7.76 48.85
N GLY A 339 -5.80 6.87 47.91
CA GLY A 339 -6.18 7.23 46.53
C GLY A 339 -5.09 7.08 45.47
N VAL A 340 -3.83 6.86 45.83
CA VAL A 340 -2.73 6.59 44.86
C VAL A 340 -2.20 5.17 45.09
N TYR A 341 -2.43 4.31 44.10
CA TYR A 341 -1.91 2.95 44.09
C TYR A 341 -0.49 2.95 43.52
N ILE A 342 0.48 2.47 44.31
CA ILE A 342 1.84 2.23 43.81
C ILE A 342 1.87 0.79 43.29
N PRO A 343 2.20 0.56 42.00
CA PRO A 343 2.22 -0.77 41.43
C PRO A 343 3.25 -1.68 42.10
N SER A 344 2.85 -2.92 42.38
CA SER A 344 3.74 -3.95 42.93
C SER A 344 4.75 -4.44 41.90
N SER A 345 5.86 -5.01 42.37
CA SER A 345 6.90 -5.60 41.50
C SER A 345 6.36 -6.71 40.59
N SER A 346 5.30 -7.42 41.03
CA SER A 346 4.63 -8.44 40.21
C SER A 346 3.90 -7.85 38.99
N ILE A 347 3.31 -6.66 39.12
CA ILE A 347 2.62 -5.96 38.02
C ILE A 347 3.65 -5.42 37.03
N ILE A 348 4.80 -4.94 37.51
CA ILE A 348 5.90 -4.46 36.67
C ILE A 348 6.50 -5.60 35.85
N TRP A 349 6.67 -6.78 36.44
CA TRP A 349 7.12 -7.96 35.70
C TRP A 349 6.14 -8.36 34.59
N ARG A 350 4.83 -8.38 34.89
CA ARG A 350 3.79 -8.60 33.88
C ARG A 350 3.76 -7.53 32.79
N LEU A 351 4.03 -6.27 33.16
CA LEU A 351 4.14 -5.16 32.22
C LEU A 351 5.29 -5.39 31.24
N GLU A 352 6.45 -5.78 31.74
CA GLU A 352 7.62 -6.05 30.91
C GLU A 352 7.36 -7.18 29.91
N GLU A 353 6.74 -8.28 30.33
CA GLU A 353 6.31 -9.36 29.42
C GLU A 353 5.26 -8.89 28.40
N SER A 354 4.30 -8.06 28.83
CA SER A 354 3.23 -7.55 27.97
C SER A 354 3.75 -6.53 26.95
N LEU A 355 4.77 -5.76 27.30
CA LEU A 355 5.35 -4.73 26.43
C LEU A 355 6.00 -5.32 25.18
N ASP A 356 6.59 -6.52 25.24
CA ASP A 356 7.12 -7.21 24.05
C ASP A 356 6.00 -7.44 23.02
N ILE A 357 4.84 -7.94 23.47
CA ILE A 357 3.68 -8.19 22.61
C ILE A 357 3.09 -6.86 22.10
N VAL A 358 2.92 -5.87 22.98
CA VAL A 358 2.35 -4.56 22.62
C VAL A 358 3.20 -3.85 21.57
N LEU A 359 4.52 -3.81 21.76
CA LEU A 359 5.44 -3.21 20.79
C LEU A 359 5.46 -3.98 19.47
N ALA A 360 5.44 -5.32 19.51
CA ALA A 360 5.36 -6.15 18.30
C ALA A 360 4.07 -5.88 17.50
N LEU A 361 2.92 -5.79 18.17
CA LEU A 361 1.63 -5.46 17.55
C LEU A 361 1.63 -4.05 16.96
N ASN A 362 2.18 -3.07 17.68
CA ASN A 362 2.33 -1.70 17.18
C ASN A 362 3.25 -1.63 15.96
N ALA A 363 4.36 -2.38 15.95
CA ALA A 363 5.25 -2.48 14.79
C ALA A 363 4.53 -3.04 13.55
N ILE A 364 3.72 -4.09 13.75
CA ILE A 364 2.89 -4.68 12.69
C ILE A 364 1.84 -3.69 12.20
N SER A 365 1.12 -3.01 13.10
CA SER A 365 0.09 -2.03 12.75
C SER A 365 0.66 -0.86 11.95
N LEU A 366 1.76 -0.25 12.41
CA LEU A 366 2.42 0.85 11.70
C LEU A 366 2.96 0.39 10.34
N SER A 367 3.48 -0.83 10.25
CA SER A 367 3.95 -1.43 9.00
C SER A 367 2.82 -1.66 7.98
N ILE A 368 1.67 -2.18 8.42
CA ILE A 368 0.48 -2.38 7.57
C ILE A 368 -0.06 -1.02 7.12
N SER A 369 -0.18 -0.07 8.03
CA SER A 369 -0.58 1.31 7.72
C SER A 369 0.31 1.91 6.62
N THR A 370 1.64 1.85 6.83
CA THR A 370 2.62 2.41 5.89
C THR A 370 2.49 1.78 4.50
N SER A 371 2.41 0.45 4.43
CA SER A 371 2.27 -0.26 3.15
C SER A 371 0.92 -0.02 2.46
N SER A 372 -0.16 0.11 3.22
CA SER A 372 -1.49 0.44 2.68
C SER A 372 -1.52 1.85 2.09
N SER A 373 -0.92 2.82 2.78
CA SER A 373 -0.88 4.22 2.32
C SER A 373 0.17 4.49 1.24
N ARG A 374 1.20 3.67 1.09
CA ARG A 374 2.30 3.92 0.14
C ARG A 374 2.27 3.03 -1.09
N GLU A 375 1.91 1.76 -0.93
CA GLU A 375 1.83 0.79 -2.02
C GLU A 375 0.39 0.46 -2.44
N GLY A 376 -0.62 0.87 -1.66
CA GLY A 376 -2.00 0.45 -1.83
C GLY A 376 -2.23 -1.04 -1.52
N ASN A 377 -1.23 -1.74 -0.98
CA ASN A 377 -1.32 -3.17 -0.77
C ASN A 377 -0.64 -3.57 0.55
N PRO A 378 -1.41 -4.04 1.56
CA PRO A 378 -0.91 -4.35 2.90
C PRO A 378 0.07 -5.51 2.92
N LEU A 379 0.12 -6.32 1.84
CA LEU A 379 1.09 -7.40 1.72
C LEU A 379 2.54 -6.90 1.61
N TYR A 380 2.74 -5.62 1.29
CA TYR A 380 4.06 -4.98 1.33
C TYR A 380 4.47 -4.55 2.76
N SER A 381 3.69 -4.83 3.80
CA SER A 381 4.03 -4.51 5.20
C SER A 381 5.44 -4.99 5.58
N PHE A 382 5.80 -6.22 5.20
CA PHE A 382 7.11 -6.83 5.43
C PHE A 382 8.29 -6.03 4.86
N LEU A 383 8.06 -5.08 3.94
CA LEU A 383 9.09 -4.15 3.49
C LEU A 383 9.57 -3.23 4.62
N TYR A 384 8.65 -2.76 5.46
CA TYR A 384 8.90 -1.78 6.52
C TYR A 384 9.08 -2.40 7.90
N LEU A 385 8.47 -3.56 8.11
CA LEU A 385 8.43 -4.28 9.38
C LEU A 385 9.81 -4.43 10.07
N PRO A 386 10.91 -4.86 9.39
CA PRO A 386 12.17 -5.05 10.09
C PRO A 386 12.80 -3.73 10.54
N PHE A 387 12.59 -2.64 9.79
CA PHE A 387 13.11 -1.32 10.13
C PHE A 387 12.32 -0.69 11.28
N ILE A 388 10.99 -0.79 11.25
CA ILE A 388 10.11 -0.29 12.32
C ILE A 388 10.40 -1.05 13.63
N SER A 389 10.48 -2.39 13.57
CA SER A 389 10.81 -3.21 14.75
C SER A 389 12.21 -2.88 15.31
N SER A 390 13.23 -2.78 14.45
CA SER A 390 14.59 -2.42 14.88
C SER A 390 14.61 -1.06 15.56
N LEU A 391 13.91 -0.08 14.98
CA LEU A 391 13.82 1.27 15.54
C LEU A 391 13.12 1.27 16.90
N MET A 392 12.02 0.53 17.05
CA MET A 392 11.32 0.37 18.32
C MET A 392 12.21 -0.29 19.39
N LEU A 393 12.99 -1.32 19.04
CA LEU A 393 13.93 -1.94 19.97
C LEU A 393 14.99 -0.95 20.45
N ILE A 394 15.67 -0.29 19.51
CA ILE A 394 16.72 0.68 19.81
C ILE A 394 16.16 1.82 20.67
N ALA A 395 14.99 2.36 20.28
CA ALA A 395 14.34 3.44 21.01
C ALA A 395 13.93 3.03 22.43
N PHE A 396 13.38 1.82 22.60
CA PHE A 396 13.03 1.32 23.93
C PHE A 396 14.26 1.16 24.82
N ASP A 397 15.33 0.55 24.30
CA ASP A 397 16.55 0.32 25.06
C ASP A 397 17.26 1.64 25.39
N LEU A 398 17.24 2.62 24.47
CA LEU A 398 17.69 3.99 24.75
C LEU A 398 16.89 4.65 25.88
N ALA A 399 15.56 4.49 25.91
CA ALA A 399 14.75 5.01 27.00
C ALA A 399 15.15 4.39 28.35
N LEU A 400 15.45 3.09 28.40
CA LEU A 400 15.92 2.44 29.63
C LEU A 400 17.24 3.02 30.15
N ILE A 401 18.14 3.44 29.25
CA ILE A 401 19.44 4.02 29.61
C ILE A 401 19.34 5.51 29.97
N ILE A 402 18.52 6.27 29.24
CA ILE A 402 18.45 7.73 29.38
C ILE A 402 17.58 8.14 30.56
N THR A 403 16.46 7.46 30.80
CA THR A 403 15.46 7.87 31.80
C THR A 403 16.01 7.89 33.24
N PRO A 404 16.82 6.92 33.70
CA PRO A 404 17.40 6.97 35.04
C PRO A 404 18.29 8.21 35.25
N ASN A 405 19.10 8.56 34.25
CA ASN A 405 19.95 9.76 34.27
C ASN A 405 19.11 11.05 34.32
N LEU A 406 17.99 11.09 33.60
CA LEU A 406 17.06 12.25 33.63
C LEU A 406 16.37 12.39 34.99
N LEU A 407 16.04 11.28 35.64
CA LEU A 407 15.45 11.27 36.98
C LEU A 407 16.48 11.56 38.08
N GLY A 408 17.78 11.54 37.76
CA GLY A 408 18.86 11.67 38.74
C GLY A 408 18.98 10.45 39.66
N VAL A 409 18.51 9.29 39.22
CA VAL A 409 18.46 8.05 40.01
C VAL A 409 19.34 7.01 39.35
N GLY A 410 20.35 6.51 40.07
CA GLY A 410 21.02 5.27 39.69
C GLY A 410 20.13 4.09 40.06
N ILE A 411 19.60 3.39 39.06
CA ILE A 411 18.86 2.13 39.23
C ILE A 411 19.84 0.96 39.10
#